data_AF-A0A8S3TQ73-F1
#
_entry.id   AF-A0A8S3TQ73-F1
#
_cell.length_a   1.000
_cell.length_b   1.000
_cell.length_c   1.000
_cell.angle_alpha   90.00
_cell.angle_beta   90.00
_cell.angle_gamma   90.00
#
_symmetry.space_group_name_H-M   'P 1'
#
loop_
_entity.id
_entity.type
_entity.pdbx_description
1 polymer ?
#
loop_
_entity_poly.entity_id
_entity_poly.type
_entity_poly.pdbx_seq_one_letter_code
_entity_poly.pdbx_strand_id
1 'polypeptide(L)'
;MALVNANVKDKSPHSILINGRGDFEDITAPLETFYVDKEDQCLFRLIGVGSKDVLLFSIPGLKLNVTETDGFEVIPTVVDQIIIYPAERYDFELDLDYAKAGIYNITISILSTHNLIIRPSIGFGFLNVSNSNSLPVKNYDSSNNTRVLNCPFKTYPHETNVLCLPVDTLIARKNEDDQKFVVQSIPKSNETDLHFLNFGFPDGHSSINGRIFRWPTVSALTQPSEVDTDCTGCDEEKTCHCSHALNLKSGSEVVMVLLNLGKGTFISHPIHMHGHTYEVLKMEFPVVTIDGKFTFTEDIQCSKTRHNNESNCNSAHWRNSSWDDYRNIPGINLENPVRKDSIVVPYGGYVIIRIEARNPGVWFMHCHIDQHMVEGMALMLNESFENTKIPNGVPTCRSFFNEKSVKTESSGIIMFYYTHEP
;
A
#
# COMPACT_ATOMS: atom_id res chain seq x y z
N MET A 1 25.29 13.19 -7.53
CA MET A 1 24.62 12.92 -6.24
C MET A 1 25.07 11.53 -5.83
N ALA A 2 25.86 11.41 -4.77
CA ALA A 2 26.48 10.15 -4.39
C ALA A 2 25.38 9.15 -3.99
N LEU A 3 25.22 8.09 -4.79
CA LEU A 3 24.42 6.92 -4.44
C LEU A 3 25.03 6.33 -3.17
N VAL A 4 24.31 6.48 -2.07
CA VAL A 4 24.66 5.85 -0.81
C VAL A 4 24.58 4.34 -1.06
N ASN A 5 25.73 3.67 -1.03
CA ASN A 5 25.81 2.25 -0.74
C ASN A 5 25.27 2.04 0.68
N ALA A 6 23.95 2.07 0.80
CA ALA A 6 23.23 1.78 2.03
C ALA A 6 23.17 0.26 2.18
N ASN A 7 24.31 -0.34 2.56
CA ASN A 7 24.29 -1.51 3.44
C ASN A 7 23.75 -1.06 4.81
N VAL A 8 22.55 -0.49 4.84
CA VAL A 8 21.81 -0.19 6.06
C VAL A 8 21.30 -1.54 6.53
N LYS A 9 22.05 -2.15 7.45
CA LYS A 9 21.49 -3.18 8.34
C LYS A 9 20.08 -2.75 8.71
N ASP A 10 19.12 -3.65 8.59
CA ASP A 10 17.70 -3.41 8.90
C ASP A 10 17.55 -2.85 10.32
N LYS A 11 17.65 -1.52 10.45
CA LYS A 11 17.57 -0.82 11.72
C LYS A 11 16.10 -0.50 11.93
N SER A 12 15.55 -0.99 13.03
CA SER A 12 14.25 -0.55 13.51
C SER A 12 14.24 0.99 13.64
N PRO A 13 13.09 1.63 13.40
CA PRO A 13 12.95 3.05 13.63
C PRO A 13 13.21 3.35 15.12
N HIS A 14 13.68 4.57 15.38
CA HIS A 14 13.94 5.05 16.73
C HIS A 14 12.66 5.15 17.58
N SER A 15 11.54 5.51 16.95
CA SER A 15 10.24 5.71 17.60
C SER A 15 9.10 5.45 16.63
N ILE A 16 7.94 5.06 17.15
CA ILE A 16 6.67 4.95 16.42
C ILE A 16 5.82 6.14 16.87
N LEU A 17 5.28 6.89 15.90
CA LEU A 17 4.55 8.12 16.18
C LEU A 17 3.03 7.94 15.96
N ILE A 18 2.24 8.38 16.93
CA ILE A 18 0.78 8.57 16.83
C ILE A 18 0.53 10.07 16.87
N ASN A 19 -0.10 10.63 15.82
CA ASN A 19 -0.30 12.08 15.67
C ASN A 19 0.98 12.92 15.91
N GLY A 20 2.13 12.39 15.46
CA GLY A 20 3.43 13.05 15.60
C GLY A 20 4.10 12.89 16.97
N ARG A 21 3.54 12.09 17.89
CA ARG A 21 4.05 11.88 19.25
C ARG A 21 4.44 10.42 19.46
N GLY A 22 5.56 10.19 20.14
CA GLY A 22 6.03 8.86 20.52
C GLY A 22 7.22 8.95 21.46
N ASP A 23 7.54 7.83 22.10
CA ASP A 23 8.65 7.75 23.05
C ASP A 23 9.99 7.57 22.32
N PHE A 24 11.05 8.16 22.86
CA PHE A 24 12.40 7.92 22.40
C PHE A 24 13.37 7.92 23.59
N GLU A 25 13.95 6.75 23.89
CA GLU A 25 14.86 6.54 25.02
C GLU A 25 14.27 7.11 26.33
N ASP A 26 14.99 8.01 27.02
CA ASP A 26 14.55 8.63 28.26
C ASP A 26 13.70 9.91 28.04
N ILE A 27 13.41 10.27 26.79
CA ILE A 27 12.63 11.47 26.44
C ILE A 27 11.15 11.10 26.39
N THR A 28 10.43 11.50 27.44
CA THR A 28 8.97 11.35 27.55
C THR A 28 8.26 12.55 26.94
N ALA A 29 8.07 12.52 25.62
CA ALA A 29 7.09 13.39 25.00
C ALA A 29 5.68 12.97 25.48
N PRO A 30 4.75 13.91 25.74
CA PRO A 30 3.39 13.52 26.10
C PRO A 30 2.78 12.72 24.95
N LEU A 31 2.34 11.50 25.24
CA LEU A 31 1.71 10.60 24.29
C LEU A 31 0.30 11.09 23.93
N GLU A 32 -0.15 10.73 22.74
CA GLU A 32 -1.47 11.10 22.25
C GLU A 32 -2.57 10.44 23.09
N THR A 33 -3.60 11.21 23.47
CA THR A 33 -4.77 10.72 24.20
C THR A 33 -6.05 11.15 23.48
N PHE A 34 -6.88 10.18 23.13
CA PHE A 34 -8.22 10.39 22.58
C PHE A 34 -9.25 10.29 23.71
N TYR A 35 -10.33 11.07 23.62
CA TYR A 35 -11.41 11.08 24.60
C TYR A 35 -12.71 10.74 23.90
N VAL A 36 -13.43 9.75 24.40
CA VAL A 36 -14.73 9.32 23.87
C VAL A 36 -15.71 9.12 25.01
N ASP A 37 -16.96 9.53 24.82
CA ASP A 37 -18.07 9.07 25.66
C ASP A 37 -18.62 7.76 25.08
N LYS A 38 -19.19 6.92 25.94
CA LYS A 38 -19.85 5.67 25.51
C LYS A 38 -21.06 5.90 24.62
N GLU A 39 -21.72 7.05 24.76
CA GLU A 39 -22.87 7.41 23.94
C GLU A 39 -22.46 7.95 22.56
N ASP A 40 -21.17 8.21 22.35
CA ASP A 40 -20.66 8.71 21.08
C ASP A 40 -20.58 7.61 20.03
N GLN A 41 -21.00 7.95 18.81
CA GLN A 41 -20.61 7.22 17.62
C GLN A 41 -19.34 7.86 17.05
N CYS A 42 -18.18 7.29 17.41
CA CYS A 42 -16.88 7.79 16.97
C CYS A 42 -16.34 6.98 15.78
N LEU A 43 -16.15 7.66 14.65
CA LEU A 43 -15.39 7.15 13.52
C LEU A 43 -13.91 7.50 13.69
N PHE A 44 -13.07 6.49 13.82
CA PHE A 44 -11.61 6.63 13.82
C PHE A 44 -11.07 6.44 12.42
N ARG A 45 -10.14 7.31 12.02
CA ARG A 45 -9.43 7.22 10.73
C ARG A 45 -7.97 6.84 10.99
N LEU A 46 -7.62 5.61 10.64
CA LEU A 46 -6.26 5.10 10.76
C LEU A 46 -5.52 5.33 9.45
N ILE A 47 -4.41 6.07 9.48
CA ILE A 47 -3.65 6.46 8.30
C ILE A 47 -2.19 6.00 8.44
N GLY A 48 -1.76 5.11 7.54
CA GLY A 48 -0.41 4.55 7.51
C GLY A 48 0.59 5.49 6.81
N VAL A 49 1.08 6.51 7.51
CA VAL A 49 2.06 7.48 6.96
C VAL A 49 3.53 7.04 7.05
N GLY A 50 3.78 5.78 7.42
CA GLY A 50 5.14 5.25 7.54
C GLY A 50 5.84 5.09 6.19
N SER A 51 7.17 5.21 6.17
CA SER A 51 7.99 5.11 4.95
C SER A 51 8.45 3.69 4.60
N LYS A 52 8.28 2.72 5.51
CA LYS A 52 8.79 1.34 5.33
C LYS A 52 8.06 0.30 6.17
N ASP A 53 7.97 0.55 7.48
CA ASP A 53 7.56 -0.48 8.44
C ASP A 53 6.06 -0.81 8.32
N VAL A 54 5.75 -2.09 8.51
CA VAL A 54 4.38 -2.59 8.59
C VAL A 54 3.92 -2.55 10.04
N LEU A 55 2.77 -1.95 10.29
CA LEU A 55 2.29 -1.68 11.64
C LEU A 55 1.09 -2.56 11.96
N LEU A 56 1.07 -3.14 13.16
CA LEU A 56 -0.09 -3.83 13.74
C LEU A 56 -0.74 -2.90 14.76
N PHE A 57 -1.91 -2.38 14.41
CA PHE A 57 -2.71 -1.52 15.27
C PHE A 57 -3.73 -2.33 16.07
N SER A 58 -3.85 -2.04 17.37
CA SER A 58 -4.95 -2.56 18.19
C SER A 58 -5.22 -1.70 19.42
N ILE A 59 -6.43 -1.81 19.97
CA ILE A 59 -6.82 -1.25 21.27
C ILE A 59 -7.24 -2.42 22.15
N PRO A 60 -6.31 -3.07 22.89
CA PRO A 60 -6.61 -4.27 23.63
C PRO A 60 -7.81 -4.11 24.56
N GLY A 61 -8.79 -5.00 24.42
CA GLY A 61 -10.04 -4.96 25.17
C GLY A 61 -11.22 -4.28 24.45
N LEU A 62 -11.00 -3.66 23.29
CA LEU A 62 -12.05 -3.15 22.41
C LEU A 62 -11.96 -3.81 21.03
N LYS A 63 -13.11 -4.05 20.41
CA LYS A 63 -13.19 -4.51 19.02
C LYS A 63 -13.26 -3.30 18.09
N LEU A 64 -12.75 -3.48 16.87
CA LEU A 64 -12.72 -2.48 15.81
C LEU A 64 -13.72 -2.91 14.75
N ASN A 65 -14.75 -2.11 14.52
CA ASN A 65 -15.72 -2.34 13.46
C ASN A 65 -15.28 -1.59 12.20
N VAL A 66 -14.56 -2.26 11.30
CA VAL A 66 -13.99 -1.62 10.10
C VAL A 66 -15.08 -1.37 9.07
N THR A 67 -15.26 -0.12 8.67
CA THR A 67 -16.34 0.35 7.78
C THR A 67 -15.83 0.90 6.45
N GLU A 68 -14.55 1.26 6.37
CA GLU A 68 -13.95 1.83 5.16
C GLU A 68 -12.50 1.36 4.97
N THR A 69 -12.04 1.29 3.72
CA THR A 69 -10.61 1.25 3.37
C THR A 69 -10.30 2.17 2.20
N ASP A 70 -9.21 2.93 2.30
CA ASP A 70 -8.72 3.86 1.27
C ASP A 70 -9.76 4.84 0.68
N GLY A 71 -10.80 5.23 1.43
CA GLY A 71 -11.87 6.10 0.93
C GLY A 71 -13.11 5.37 0.42
N PHE A 72 -13.20 4.03 0.55
CA PHE A 72 -14.31 3.23 0.05
C PHE A 72 -14.96 2.38 1.15
N GLU A 73 -16.29 2.50 1.23
CA GLU A 73 -17.10 1.77 2.21
C GLU A 73 -17.07 0.25 1.96
N VAL A 74 -16.97 -0.50 3.05
CA VAL A 74 -17.09 -1.96 3.09
C VAL A 74 -18.24 -2.38 4.00
N ILE A 75 -18.71 -3.61 3.84
CA ILE A 75 -19.61 -4.21 4.83
C ILE A 75 -18.87 -4.23 6.18
N PRO A 76 -19.45 -3.65 7.26
CA PRO A 76 -18.78 -3.55 8.55
C PRO A 76 -18.22 -4.89 9.01
N THR A 77 -16.91 -4.92 9.27
CA THR A 77 -16.18 -6.13 9.61
C THR A 77 -15.50 -5.96 10.97
N VAL A 78 -15.96 -6.72 11.96
CA VAL A 78 -15.44 -6.67 13.32
C VAL A 78 -14.12 -7.45 13.43
N VAL A 79 -13.07 -6.78 13.90
CA VAL A 79 -11.73 -7.32 14.09
C VAL A 79 -11.12 -6.88 15.42
N ASP A 80 -10.05 -7.55 15.83
CA ASP A 80 -9.27 -7.19 17.03
C ASP A 80 -8.11 -6.26 16.68
N GLN A 81 -7.50 -6.50 15.52
CA GLN A 81 -6.29 -5.81 15.10
C GLN A 81 -6.32 -5.56 13.59
N ILE A 82 -5.64 -4.50 13.17
CA ILE A 82 -5.50 -4.12 11.76
C ILE A 82 -4.02 -4.07 11.44
N ILE A 83 -3.58 -4.84 10.44
CA ILE A 83 -2.28 -4.63 9.81
C ILE A 83 -2.43 -3.49 8.82
N ILE A 84 -1.62 -2.44 8.98
CA ILE A 84 -1.60 -1.29 8.09
C ILE A 84 -0.23 -1.17 7.44
N TYR A 85 -0.23 -1.19 6.10
CA TYR A 85 0.97 -0.95 5.31
C TYR A 85 1.12 0.55 5.00
N PRO A 86 2.34 1.01 4.65
CA PRO A 86 2.55 2.34 4.08
C PRO A 86 1.51 2.73 3.02
N ALA A 87 0.98 3.94 3.14
CA ALA A 87 -0.06 4.57 2.31
C ALA A 87 -1.49 4.03 2.43
N GLU A 88 -1.75 3.01 3.24
CA GLU A 88 -3.12 2.53 3.43
C GLU A 88 -3.88 3.37 4.46
N ARG A 89 -5.22 3.34 4.34
CA ARG A 89 -6.14 3.92 5.31
C ARG A 89 -7.28 2.95 5.63
N TYR A 90 -7.73 3.00 6.86
CA TYR A 90 -8.91 2.29 7.34
C TYR A 90 -9.73 3.20 8.24
N ASP A 91 -11.05 3.27 8.00
CA ASP A 91 -11.95 3.85 8.98
C ASP A 91 -12.65 2.73 9.75
N PHE A 92 -12.74 2.91 11.07
CA PHE A 92 -13.41 1.97 11.96
C PHE A 92 -14.16 2.70 13.07
N GLU A 93 -15.24 2.09 13.50
CA GLU A 93 -15.96 2.48 14.70
C GLU A 93 -15.54 1.60 15.88
N LEU A 94 -15.61 2.14 17.08
CA LEU A 94 -15.37 1.37 18.31
C LEU A 94 -16.68 0.72 18.78
N ASP A 95 -16.62 -0.57 19.11
CA ASP A 95 -17.70 -1.23 19.85
C ASP A 95 -17.60 -0.84 21.33
N LEU A 96 -18.36 0.19 21.74
CA LEU A 96 -18.36 0.75 23.10
C LEU A 96 -19.50 0.23 23.99
N ASP A 97 -20.45 -0.54 23.43
CA ASP A 97 -21.64 -1.03 24.13
C ASP A 97 -21.28 -1.74 25.45
N TYR A 98 -20.19 -2.51 25.43
CA TYR A 98 -19.71 -3.30 26.56
C TYR A 98 -18.39 -2.81 27.14
N ALA A 99 -17.82 -1.71 26.63
CA ALA A 99 -16.59 -1.13 27.16
C ALA A 99 -16.78 -0.73 28.64
N LYS A 100 -15.72 -0.72 29.45
CA LYS A 100 -15.76 -0.14 30.80
C LYS A 100 -15.24 1.28 30.72
N ALA A 101 -15.75 2.18 31.55
CA ALA A 101 -15.13 3.50 31.69
C ALA A 101 -13.69 3.33 32.21
N GLY A 102 -12.74 4.05 31.64
CA GLY A 102 -11.33 3.91 31.96
C GLY A 102 -10.41 4.28 30.80
N ILE A 103 -9.12 4.09 31.03
CA ILE A 103 -8.07 4.36 30.04
C ILE A 103 -7.66 3.03 29.41
N TYR A 104 -7.79 2.96 28.09
CA TYR A 104 -7.31 1.87 27.26
C TYR A 104 -6.02 2.28 26.56
N ASN A 105 -5.12 1.32 26.38
CA ASN A 105 -3.92 1.55 25.60
C ASN A 105 -4.24 1.40 24.12
N ILE A 106 -3.82 2.38 23.32
CA ILE A 106 -3.64 2.21 21.88
C ILE A 106 -2.24 1.65 21.69
N THR A 107 -2.14 0.55 20.97
CA THR A 107 -0.88 -0.17 20.75
C THR A 107 -0.57 -0.25 19.26
N ILE A 108 0.66 0.07 18.90
CA ILE A 108 1.17 -0.08 17.54
C ILE A 108 2.48 -0.85 17.61
N SER A 109 2.51 -2.02 16.96
CA SER A 109 3.69 -2.88 16.92
C SER A 109 4.25 -2.95 15.51
N ILE A 110 5.57 -3.03 15.35
CA ILE A 110 6.17 -3.29 14.03
C ILE A 110 6.15 -4.79 13.75
N LEU A 111 5.63 -5.17 12.60
CA LEU A 111 5.65 -6.54 12.13
C LEU A 111 6.83 -6.81 11.20
N SER A 112 7.43 -7.97 11.40
CA SER A 112 8.33 -8.56 10.42
C SER A 112 7.55 -9.06 9.20
N THR A 113 7.88 -8.57 8.01
CA THR A 113 7.14 -8.86 6.76
C THR A 113 7.12 -10.33 6.35
N HIS A 114 8.09 -11.14 6.78
CA HIS A 114 8.24 -12.52 6.33
C HIS A 114 7.51 -13.55 7.21
N ASN A 115 7.26 -13.24 8.48
CA ASN A 115 6.70 -14.20 9.45
C ASN A 115 5.72 -13.57 10.45
N LEU A 116 5.39 -12.28 10.30
CA LEU A 116 4.48 -11.55 11.19
C LEU A 116 4.92 -11.56 12.66
N ILE A 117 6.22 -11.75 12.94
CA ILE A 117 6.75 -11.62 14.29
C ILE A 117 6.74 -10.14 14.70
N ILE A 118 6.14 -9.87 15.85
CA ILE A 118 6.17 -8.55 16.51
C ILE A 118 7.60 -8.22 16.94
N ARG A 119 8.11 -7.08 16.46
CA ARG A 119 9.41 -6.55 16.88
C ARG A 119 9.28 -5.88 18.26
N PRO A 120 10.40 -5.72 19.00
CA PRO A 120 10.37 -5.16 20.36
C PRO A 120 9.89 -3.70 20.44
N SER A 121 9.99 -2.94 19.34
CA SER A 121 9.54 -1.55 19.28
C SER A 121 8.01 -1.48 19.26
N ILE A 122 7.44 -0.85 20.29
CA ILE A 122 5.99 -0.64 20.46
C ILE A 122 5.74 0.85 20.64
N GLY A 123 4.76 1.38 19.90
CA GLY A 123 4.22 2.71 20.05
C GLY A 123 2.97 2.67 20.92
N PHE A 124 2.81 3.69 21.75
CA PHE A 124 1.69 3.82 22.67
C PHE A 124 0.93 5.12 22.48
N GLY A 125 -0.39 5.03 22.66
CA GLY A 125 -1.28 6.15 22.89
C GLY A 125 -2.36 5.73 23.87
N PHE A 126 -3.27 6.64 24.20
CA PHE A 126 -4.33 6.37 25.16
C PHE A 126 -5.69 6.67 24.56
N LEU A 127 -6.69 5.86 24.94
CA LEU A 127 -8.09 6.12 24.71
C LEU A 127 -8.78 6.19 26.07
N ASN A 128 -9.27 7.38 26.42
CA ASN A 128 -10.04 7.60 27.62
C ASN A 128 -11.53 7.46 27.29
N VAL A 129 -12.13 6.38 27.79
CA VAL A 129 -13.56 6.10 27.66
C VAL A 129 -14.25 6.60 28.93
N SER A 130 -15.08 7.62 28.78
CA SER A 130 -15.89 8.18 29.86
C SER A 130 -17.29 7.57 29.87
N ASN A 131 -18.06 7.83 30.93
CA ASN A 131 -19.45 7.36 31.02
C ASN A 131 -20.30 8.44 31.71
N SER A 132 -21.30 8.96 31.01
CA SER A 132 -22.28 9.89 31.54
C SER A 132 -23.23 9.22 32.56
N ASN A 133 -23.42 7.89 32.54
CA ASN A 133 -24.24 7.14 33.49
C ASN A 133 -23.68 5.75 33.80
N SER A 134 -23.04 5.60 34.96
CA SER A 134 -22.49 4.34 35.45
C SER A 134 -23.57 3.29 35.71
N LEU A 135 -23.58 2.21 34.91
CA LEU A 135 -24.07 0.90 35.33
C LEU A 135 -22.98 -0.16 35.10
N PRO A 136 -22.86 -1.16 35.99
CA PRO A 136 -21.86 -2.20 35.86
C PRO A 136 -22.33 -3.25 34.85
N VAL A 137 -21.54 -3.51 33.82
CA VAL A 137 -21.78 -4.61 32.87
C VAL A 137 -20.92 -5.83 33.24
N LYS A 138 -21.57 -7.01 33.18
CA LYS A 138 -20.99 -8.35 33.41
C LYS A 138 -19.96 -8.72 32.34
N ASN A 139 -19.02 -9.57 32.73
CA ASN A 139 -17.86 -10.05 31.97
C ASN A 139 -18.16 -10.38 30.50
N TYR A 140 -17.30 -9.87 29.62
CA TYR A 140 -17.19 -10.30 28.22
C TYR A 140 -16.53 -11.68 28.16
N ASP A 141 -17.07 -12.53 27.30
CA ASP A 141 -16.57 -13.85 26.99
C ASP A 141 -15.28 -13.72 26.19
N SER A 142 -14.19 -14.29 26.70
CA SER A 142 -12.92 -14.35 25.99
C SER A 142 -13.10 -15.27 24.78
N SER A 143 -13.44 -14.70 23.61
CA SER A 143 -13.28 -15.45 22.37
C SER A 143 -11.80 -15.83 22.26
N ASN A 144 -11.50 -17.11 22.30
CA ASN A 144 -10.12 -17.63 22.25
C ASN A 144 -9.36 -17.26 20.96
N ASN A 145 -10.04 -16.71 19.95
CA ASN A 145 -9.44 -16.42 18.64
C ASN A 145 -9.40 -14.92 18.34
N THR A 146 -8.20 -14.40 18.04
CA THR A 146 -7.93 -13.01 17.62
C THR A 146 -8.18 -12.87 16.13
N ARG A 147 -8.91 -11.85 15.68
CA ARG A 147 -9.13 -11.55 14.26
C ARG A 147 -8.22 -10.42 13.80
N VAL A 148 -7.37 -10.70 12.81
CA VAL A 148 -6.41 -9.72 12.28
C VAL A 148 -6.75 -9.41 10.82
N LEU A 149 -7.02 -8.15 10.54
CA LEU A 149 -7.29 -7.67 9.17
C LEU A 149 -5.99 -7.43 8.40
N ASN A 150 -6.07 -7.60 7.08
CA ASN A 150 -5.05 -7.27 6.09
C ASN A 150 -3.77 -8.12 6.21
N CYS A 151 -3.94 -9.40 6.54
CA CYS A 151 -2.84 -10.34 6.56
C CYS A 151 -2.25 -10.56 5.16
N PRO A 152 -0.91 -10.64 5.02
CA PRO A 152 -0.26 -10.99 3.76
C PRO A 152 -0.18 -12.51 3.54
N PHE A 153 -0.91 -13.32 4.32
CA PHE A 153 -0.98 -14.78 4.25
C PHE A 153 -2.36 -15.26 4.69
N LYS A 154 -2.75 -16.48 4.26
CA LYS A 154 -4.00 -17.13 4.69
C LYS A 154 -3.96 -17.65 6.13
N THR A 155 -2.77 -17.97 6.63
CA THR A 155 -2.55 -18.50 7.98
C THR A 155 -1.56 -17.59 8.71
N TYR A 156 -1.85 -17.25 9.97
CA TYR A 156 -0.89 -16.56 10.81
C TYR A 156 0.19 -17.56 11.25
N PRO A 157 1.48 -17.37 10.89
CA PRO A 157 2.52 -18.33 11.24
C PRO A 157 2.67 -18.45 12.76
N HIS A 158 2.88 -19.67 13.26
CA HIS A 158 3.13 -19.98 14.68
C HIS A 158 2.00 -19.66 15.68
N GLU A 159 0.84 -19.17 15.24
CA GLU A 159 -0.31 -18.89 16.12
C GLU A 159 -1.61 -19.52 15.57
N THR A 160 -2.08 -20.60 16.20
CA THR A 160 -3.29 -21.32 15.75
C THR A 160 -4.59 -20.60 16.10
N ASN A 161 -4.53 -19.64 17.02
CA ASN A 161 -5.69 -18.92 17.54
C ASN A 161 -5.90 -17.58 16.81
N VAL A 162 -5.11 -17.27 15.78
CA VAL A 162 -5.28 -16.04 15.01
C VAL A 162 -5.99 -16.35 13.70
N LEU A 163 -7.15 -15.72 13.50
CA LEU A 163 -7.85 -15.71 12.22
C LEU A 163 -7.32 -14.54 11.39
N CYS A 164 -6.55 -14.86 10.36
CA CYS A 164 -6.11 -13.90 9.36
C CYS A 164 -7.21 -13.62 8.33
N LEU A 165 -7.52 -12.34 8.14
CA LEU A 165 -8.48 -11.86 7.15
C LEU A 165 -7.72 -11.04 6.10
N PRO A 166 -7.34 -11.63 4.95
CA PRO A 166 -6.83 -10.88 3.81
C PRO A 166 -7.81 -9.79 3.36
N VAL A 167 -7.31 -8.70 2.79
CA VAL A 167 -8.18 -7.56 2.44
C VAL A 167 -9.16 -7.88 1.31
N ASP A 168 -8.86 -8.83 0.43
CA ASP A 168 -9.78 -9.31 -0.61
C ASP A 168 -10.96 -10.13 -0.06
N THR A 169 -10.98 -10.43 1.25
CA THR A 169 -12.15 -10.99 1.95
C THR A 169 -13.15 -9.91 2.37
N LEU A 170 -12.76 -8.63 2.36
CA LEU A 170 -13.69 -7.53 2.57
C LEU A 170 -14.64 -7.40 1.38
N ILE A 171 -15.87 -7.02 1.67
CA ILE A 171 -16.92 -6.85 0.66
C ILE A 171 -17.21 -5.36 0.51
N ALA A 172 -17.07 -4.83 -0.70
CA ALA A 172 -17.48 -3.46 -0.98
C ALA A 172 -18.99 -3.29 -0.73
N ARG A 173 -19.38 -2.22 -0.04
CA ARG A 173 -20.78 -1.90 0.20
C ARG A 173 -21.40 -1.37 -1.09
N LYS A 174 -22.52 -1.95 -1.52
CA LYS A 174 -23.33 -1.43 -2.64
C LYS A 174 -24.39 -0.51 -2.04
N ASN A 175 -24.24 0.80 -2.22
CA ASN A 175 -25.26 1.75 -1.78
C ASN A 175 -26.37 1.84 -2.85
N GLU A 176 -27.61 1.45 -2.48
CA GLU A 176 -28.78 1.56 -3.36
C GLU A 176 -29.26 3.02 -3.52
N ASP A 177 -28.93 3.92 -2.59
CA ASP A 177 -29.36 5.33 -2.58
C ASP A 177 -28.37 6.31 -3.25
N ASP A 178 -27.20 5.84 -3.71
CA ASP A 178 -26.11 6.69 -4.21
C ASP A 178 -26.13 6.91 -5.74
N GLN A 179 -27.24 7.44 -6.24
CA GLN A 179 -27.21 8.17 -7.53
C GLN A 179 -26.41 9.49 -7.44
N LYS A 180 -25.96 9.92 -6.25
CA LYS A 180 -25.28 11.21 -6.01
C LYS A 180 -23.78 11.13 -5.77
N PHE A 181 -23.26 10.00 -5.32
CA PHE A 181 -21.82 9.70 -5.33
C PHE A 181 -21.63 8.41 -6.11
N VAL A 182 -21.48 8.55 -7.43
CA VAL A 182 -21.22 7.41 -8.29
C VAL A 182 -19.83 6.87 -7.95
N VAL A 183 -19.75 5.96 -6.97
CA VAL A 183 -18.70 4.94 -6.94
C VAL A 183 -18.94 4.13 -8.19
N GLN A 184 -18.38 4.61 -9.32
CA GLN A 184 -18.55 3.96 -10.61
C GLN A 184 -17.99 2.55 -10.45
N SER A 185 -18.88 1.56 -10.35
CA SER A 185 -18.54 0.19 -10.69
C SER A 185 -17.84 0.27 -12.03
N ILE A 186 -16.63 -0.29 -12.14
CA ILE A 186 -15.89 -0.25 -13.39
C ILE A 186 -16.75 -0.94 -14.45
N PRO A 187 -17.27 -0.21 -15.46
CA PRO A 187 -18.08 -0.80 -16.51
C PRO A 187 -17.23 -1.86 -17.22
N LYS A 188 -17.82 -3.02 -17.48
CA LYS A 188 -17.14 -4.04 -18.29
C LYS A 188 -16.91 -3.46 -19.69
N SER A 189 -15.65 -3.29 -20.06
CA SER A 189 -15.26 -2.98 -21.43
C SER A 189 -15.22 -4.27 -22.25
N ASN A 190 -15.48 -4.18 -23.55
CA ASN A 190 -15.27 -5.30 -24.47
C ASN A 190 -13.78 -5.49 -24.79
N GLU A 191 -12.94 -4.54 -24.40
CA GLU A 191 -11.50 -4.58 -24.60
C GLU A 191 -10.80 -4.65 -23.24
N THR A 192 -10.19 -5.80 -22.98
CA THR A 192 -9.39 -6.06 -21.79
C THR A 192 -7.90 -6.04 -22.16
N ASP A 193 -7.10 -5.33 -21.37
CA ASP A 193 -5.64 -5.27 -21.49
C ASP A 193 -5.02 -5.87 -20.22
N LEU A 194 -4.23 -6.94 -20.36
CA LEU A 194 -3.70 -7.74 -19.24
C LEU A 194 -2.19 -7.52 -19.11
N HIS A 195 -1.76 -7.10 -17.91
CA HIS A 195 -0.36 -6.84 -17.61
C HIS A 195 0.12 -7.65 -16.40
N PHE A 196 1.30 -8.27 -16.52
CA PHE A 196 1.99 -8.87 -15.39
C PHE A 196 3.10 -7.94 -14.92
N LEU A 197 3.09 -7.59 -13.64
CA LEU A 197 4.04 -6.66 -13.04
C LEU A 197 4.68 -7.31 -11.81
N ASN A 198 5.90 -7.81 -11.94
CA ASN A 198 6.66 -8.41 -10.86
C ASN A 198 7.47 -7.37 -10.11
N PHE A 199 7.10 -7.13 -8.85
CA PHE A 199 7.79 -6.28 -7.89
C PHE A 199 8.75 -7.14 -7.11
N GLY A 200 10.05 -7.03 -7.41
CA GLY A 200 11.05 -7.88 -6.80
C GLY A 200 12.45 -7.30 -6.85
N PHE A 201 13.42 -8.16 -6.50
CA PHE A 201 14.84 -7.82 -6.45
C PHE A 201 15.69 -8.67 -7.42
N PRO A 202 15.37 -8.69 -8.72
CA PRO A 202 16.18 -9.40 -9.69
C PRO A 202 17.62 -8.88 -9.64
N ASP A 203 18.56 -9.80 -9.52
CA ASP A 203 19.99 -9.53 -9.31
C ASP A 203 20.30 -8.57 -8.14
N GLY A 204 19.42 -8.52 -7.13
CA GLY A 204 19.57 -7.69 -5.93
C GLY A 204 19.09 -6.25 -6.09
N HIS A 205 18.41 -5.91 -7.19
CA HIS A 205 17.98 -4.54 -7.48
C HIS A 205 16.46 -4.36 -7.41
N SER A 206 16.02 -3.34 -6.67
CA SER A 206 14.62 -2.93 -6.61
C SER A 206 14.10 -2.58 -8.01
N SER A 207 13.10 -3.29 -8.51
CA SER A 207 12.62 -3.12 -9.89
C SER A 207 11.20 -3.63 -10.11
N ILE A 208 10.62 -3.28 -11.26
CA ILE A 208 9.41 -3.92 -11.80
C ILE A 208 9.76 -4.64 -13.09
N ASN A 209 9.54 -5.95 -13.15
CA ASN A 209 9.91 -6.81 -14.29
C ASN A 209 11.39 -6.64 -14.72
N GLY A 210 12.31 -6.47 -13.75
CA GLY A 210 13.74 -6.27 -14.01
C GLY A 210 14.12 -4.87 -14.49
N ARG A 211 13.15 -3.96 -14.63
CA ARG A 211 13.40 -2.57 -15.01
C ARG A 211 13.61 -1.73 -13.75
N ILE A 212 14.84 -1.29 -13.55
CA ILE A 212 15.22 -0.42 -12.43
C ILE A 212 14.89 1.01 -12.87
N PHE A 213 13.87 1.59 -12.25
CA PHE A 213 13.33 2.89 -12.67
C PHE A 213 14.40 3.98 -12.58
N ARG A 214 14.62 4.66 -13.71
CA ARG A 214 15.47 5.84 -13.79
C ARG A 214 14.60 7.08 -13.70
N TRP A 215 14.80 7.88 -12.67
CA TRP A 215 14.12 9.16 -12.51
C TRP A 215 14.44 10.09 -13.69
N PRO A 216 13.44 10.52 -14.48
CA PRO A 216 13.64 11.49 -15.55
C PRO A 216 14.18 12.81 -15.01
N THR A 217 15.03 13.48 -15.79
CA THR A 217 15.56 14.82 -15.43
C THR A 217 14.56 15.95 -15.66
N VAL A 218 13.42 15.63 -16.27
CA VAL A 218 12.32 16.54 -16.58
C VAL A 218 10.99 15.89 -16.19
N SER A 219 9.94 16.68 -15.96
CA SER A 219 8.62 16.12 -15.68
C SER A 219 8.05 15.44 -16.92
N ALA A 220 7.64 14.17 -16.79
CA ALA A 220 6.97 13.42 -17.85
C ALA A 220 5.60 14.02 -18.21
N LEU A 221 5.01 14.83 -17.32
CA LEU A 221 3.78 15.54 -17.62
C LEU A 221 4.03 16.77 -18.50
N THR A 222 5.04 17.58 -18.20
CA THR A 222 5.27 18.87 -18.90
C THR A 222 6.23 18.78 -20.07
N GLN A 223 7.14 17.82 -20.07
CA GLN A 223 8.16 17.59 -21.10
C GLN A 223 8.24 16.11 -21.52
N PRO A 224 7.11 15.48 -21.90
CA PRO A 224 7.06 14.04 -22.21
C PRO A 224 8.03 13.63 -23.32
N SER A 225 8.24 14.47 -24.34
CA SER A 225 9.15 14.18 -25.46
C SER A 225 10.64 14.13 -25.07
N GLU A 226 11.00 14.65 -23.90
CA GLU A 226 12.36 14.60 -23.37
C GLU A 226 12.57 13.43 -22.39
N VAL A 227 11.52 12.65 -22.10
CA VAL A 227 11.59 11.48 -21.24
C VAL A 227 11.80 10.24 -22.08
N ASP A 228 12.98 9.65 -21.96
CA ASP A 228 13.27 8.35 -22.55
C ASP A 228 12.64 7.23 -21.70
N THR A 229 11.56 6.66 -22.24
CA THR A 229 10.83 5.54 -21.67
C THR A 229 11.24 4.20 -22.29
N ASP A 230 12.14 4.21 -23.28
CA ASP A 230 12.59 2.98 -23.92
C ASP A 230 13.45 2.18 -22.95
N CYS A 231 13.16 0.89 -22.90
CA CYS A 231 13.82 -0.08 -22.02
C CYS A 231 14.57 -1.10 -22.86
N THR A 232 15.37 -0.63 -23.83
CA THR A 232 16.17 -1.52 -24.68
C THR A 232 17.22 -2.24 -23.85
N GLY A 233 17.27 -3.57 -23.92
CA GLY A 233 18.28 -4.39 -23.23
C GLY A 233 17.80 -5.09 -21.96
N CYS A 234 16.56 -4.87 -21.54
CA CYS A 234 15.92 -5.74 -20.55
C CYS A 234 15.49 -7.04 -21.24
N ASP A 235 15.79 -8.20 -20.65
CA ASP A 235 15.34 -9.50 -21.14
C ASP A 235 14.67 -10.30 -20.01
N GLU A 236 14.20 -11.51 -20.33
CA GLU A 236 13.46 -12.37 -19.39
C GLU A 236 14.23 -12.67 -18.09
N GLU A 237 15.57 -12.53 -18.11
CA GLU A 237 16.45 -12.92 -17.01
C GLU A 237 17.52 -11.88 -16.66
N LYS A 238 17.47 -10.66 -17.20
CA LYS A 238 18.42 -9.58 -16.89
C LYS A 238 17.73 -8.29 -16.53
N THR A 239 18.40 -7.54 -15.67
CA THR A 239 17.98 -6.19 -15.28
C THR A 239 18.56 -5.11 -16.19
N CYS A 240 17.93 -3.95 -16.16
CA CYS A 240 18.29 -2.77 -16.95
C CYS A 240 17.86 -1.50 -16.22
N HIS A 241 18.40 -0.34 -16.60
CA HIS A 241 17.97 0.96 -16.09
C HIS A 241 17.20 1.74 -17.17
N CYS A 242 15.96 2.11 -16.89
CA CYS A 242 15.14 2.93 -17.80
C CYS A 242 14.00 3.60 -17.03
N SER A 243 13.42 4.66 -17.59
CA SER A 243 12.27 5.37 -16.97
C SER A 243 10.93 4.69 -17.23
N HIS A 244 10.91 3.40 -17.59
CA HIS A 244 9.76 2.59 -18.03
C HIS A 244 8.36 3.22 -17.89
N ALA A 245 7.68 3.39 -19.02
CA ALA A 245 6.26 3.71 -19.06
C ALA A 245 5.44 2.57 -19.67
N LEU A 246 4.35 2.20 -19.02
CA LEU A 246 3.33 1.30 -19.53
C LEU A 246 2.23 2.12 -20.19
N ASN A 247 2.00 1.92 -21.48
CA ASN A 247 0.93 2.61 -22.20
C ASN A 247 -0.40 1.92 -21.94
N LEU A 248 -1.37 2.66 -21.40
CA LEU A 248 -2.73 2.20 -21.17
C LEU A 248 -3.63 2.72 -22.28
N LYS A 249 -4.41 1.82 -22.89
CA LYS A 249 -5.38 2.21 -23.92
C LYS A 249 -6.56 2.93 -23.28
N SER A 250 -6.82 4.20 -23.64
CA SER A 250 -7.99 4.90 -23.11
C SER A 250 -9.29 4.14 -23.39
N GLY A 251 -10.13 4.03 -22.36
CA GLY A 251 -11.43 3.38 -22.38
C GLY A 251 -11.39 1.85 -22.25
N SER A 252 -10.20 1.23 -22.14
CA SER A 252 -10.10 -0.20 -21.91
C SER A 252 -10.25 -0.57 -20.43
N GLU A 253 -10.65 -1.82 -20.21
CA GLU A 253 -10.53 -2.47 -18.92
C GLU A 253 -9.09 -2.96 -18.77
N VAL A 254 -8.35 -2.41 -17.80
CA VAL A 254 -6.96 -2.80 -17.58
C VAL A 254 -6.91 -3.71 -16.35
N VAL A 255 -6.43 -4.92 -16.56
CA VAL A 255 -6.21 -5.91 -15.50
C VAL A 255 -4.71 -6.04 -15.28
N MET A 256 -4.27 -5.82 -14.05
CA MET A 256 -2.86 -5.98 -13.68
C MET A 256 -2.72 -7.09 -12.66
N VAL A 257 -1.82 -8.02 -12.93
CA VAL A 257 -1.41 -9.07 -12.00
C VAL A 257 -0.11 -8.61 -11.37
N LEU A 258 -0.21 -8.12 -10.13
CA LEU A 258 0.93 -7.67 -9.33
C LEU A 258 1.55 -8.89 -8.66
N LEU A 259 2.81 -9.18 -8.98
CA LEU A 259 3.54 -10.36 -8.52
C LEU A 259 4.67 -9.97 -7.59
N ASN A 260 5.06 -10.90 -6.72
CA ASN A 260 6.31 -10.83 -5.99
C ASN A 260 6.93 -12.22 -5.97
N LEU A 261 7.47 -12.59 -7.13
CA LEU A 261 8.04 -13.89 -7.44
C LEU A 261 9.46 -13.71 -7.99
N GLY A 262 10.16 -14.83 -8.18
CA GLY A 262 11.54 -14.85 -8.64
C GLY A 262 12.55 -15.05 -7.53
N LYS A 263 13.83 -15.05 -7.90
CA LYS A 263 14.94 -14.94 -6.95
C LYS A 263 14.95 -13.53 -6.34
N GLY A 264 15.08 -13.43 -5.02
CA GLY A 264 15.06 -12.15 -4.34
C GLY A 264 14.86 -12.27 -2.84
N THR A 265 14.46 -11.16 -2.21
CA THR A 265 14.23 -11.08 -0.78
C THR A 265 12.78 -11.40 -0.41
N PHE A 266 12.58 -12.03 0.74
CA PHE A 266 11.28 -12.39 1.32
C PHE A 266 10.54 -11.18 1.92
N ILE A 267 10.32 -10.12 1.15
CA ILE A 267 9.67 -8.88 1.60
C ILE A 267 8.41 -8.67 0.76
N SER A 268 7.26 -8.53 1.40
CA SER A 268 6.02 -8.11 0.74
C SER A 268 6.05 -6.61 0.44
N HIS A 269 5.40 -6.19 -0.65
CA HIS A 269 5.51 -4.83 -1.16
C HIS A 269 4.15 -4.14 -1.17
N PRO A 270 3.93 -3.07 -0.39
CA PRO A 270 2.76 -2.21 -0.58
C PRO A 270 2.94 -1.47 -1.90
N ILE A 271 2.04 -1.68 -2.85
CA ILE A 271 2.06 -1.03 -4.16
C ILE A 271 0.98 0.02 -4.18
N HIS A 272 1.36 1.26 -4.49
CA HIS A 272 0.47 2.39 -4.63
C HIS A 272 0.35 2.81 -6.11
N MET A 273 -0.85 3.18 -6.55
CA MET A 273 -1.13 3.68 -7.89
C MET A 273 -1.72 5.09 -7.83
N HIS A 274 -1.09 6.05 -8.52
CA HIS A 274 -1.57 7.41 -8.62
C HIS A 274 -2.71 7.53 -9.64
N GLY A 275 -3.55 8.55 -9.48
CA GLY A 275 -4.62 8.90 -10.43
C GLY A 275 -5.78 7.89 -10.50
N HIS A 276 -5.70 6.80 -9.76
CA HIS A 276 -6.67 5.73 -9.81
C HIS A 276 -6.96 5.19 -8.42
N THR A 277 -8.09 4.54 -8.37
CA THR A 277 -8.41 3.52 -7.36
C THR A 277 -8.73 2.27 -8.16
N TYR A 278 -8.32 1.11 -7.69
CA TYR A 278 -8.51 -0.16 -8.35
C TYR A 278 -9.37 -1.11 -7.53
N GLU A 279 -10.10 -1.97 -8.23
CA GLU A 279 -10.80 -3.10 -7.62
C GLU A 279 -9.80 -4.24 -7.40
N VAL A 280 -9.74 -4.76 -6.17
CA VAL A 280 -8.95 -5.94 -5.82
C VAL A 280 -9.80 -7.19 -6.08
N LEU A 281 -9.55 -7.85 -7.21
CA LEU A 281 -10.38 -8.97 -7.67
C LEU A 281 -10.03 -10.28 -6.95
N LYS A 282 -8.76 -10.49 -6.62
CA LYS A 282 -8.26 -11.70 -5.95
C LYS A 282 -6.87 -11.45 -5.40
N MET A 283 -6.58 -11.97 -4.21
CA MET A 283 -5.23 -12.20 -3.73
C MET A 283 -4.95 -13.70 -3.67
N GLU A 284 -3.75 -14.10 -4.07
CA GLU A 284 -3.26 -15.45 -3.84
C GLU A 284 -1.96 -15.41 -3.07
N PHE A 285 -1.84 -16.35 -2.14
CA PHE A 285 -0.81 -16.36 -1.14
C PHE A 285 0.08 -17.59 -1.30
N PRO A 286 1.36 -17.48 -0.92
CA PRO A 286 2.21 -18.65 -0.76
C PRO A 286 1.63 -19.60 0.28
N VAL A 287 1.90 -20.89 0.14
CA VAL A 287 1.60 -21.86 1.18
C VAL A 287 2.66 -21.74 2.27
N VAL A 288 2.23 -21.36 3.47
CA VAL A 288 3.06 -21.32 4.67
C VAL A 288 2.61 -22.43 5.62
N THR A 289 3.47 -23.40 5.90
CA THR A 289 3.18 -24.43 6.90
C THR A 289 3.35 -23.87 8.31
N ILE A 290 2.78 -24.54 9.33
CA ILE A 290 2.94 -24.14 10.74
C ILE A 290 4.41 -24.09 11.16
N ASP A 291 5.25 -24.93 10.55
CA ASP A 291 6.71 -24.98 10.76
C ASP A 291 7.46 -23.83 10.04
N GLY A 292 6.75 -22.95 9.34
CA GLY A 292 7.31 -21.82 8.59
C GLY A 292 7.85 -22.19 7.21
N LYS A 293 7.57 -23.39 6.69
CA LYS A 293 7.98 -23.76 5.32
C LYS A 293 7.15 -22.98 4.32
N PHE A 294 7.83 -22.38 3.35
CA PHE A 294 7.27 -21.47 2.38
C PHE A 294 7.31 -22.06 0.97
N THR A 295 6.16 -22.12 0.29
CA THR A 295 6.06 -22.56 -1.11
C THR A 295 5.32 -21.50 -1.91
N PHE A 296 5.90 -21.07 -3.04
CA PHE A 296 5.29 -20.07 -3.91
C PHE A 296 4.00 -20.62 -4.53
N THR A 297 3.14 -19.72 -5.01
CA THR A 297 2.05 -20.12 -5.90
C THR A 297 2.57 -20.77 -7.18
N GLU A 298 1.87 -21.81 -7.62
CA GLU A 298 2.13 -22.50 -8.88
C GLU A 298 1.30 -21.93 -10.04
N ASP A 299 0.45 -20.94 -9.81
CA ASP A 299 -0.41 -20.34 -10.85
C ASP A 299 0.38 -19.63 -11.95
N ILE A 300 1.57 -19.12 -11.59
CA ILE A 300 2.42 -18.28 -12.44
C ILE A 300 3.62 -19.09 -12.93
N GLN A 301 3.99 -18.86 -14.19
CA GLN A 301 5.26 -19.30 -14.77
C GLN A 301 6.16 -18.09 -15.02
N CYS A 302 7.25 -18.01 -14.27
CA CYS A 302 8.24 -16.93 -14.42
C CYS A 302 9.12 -17.08 -15.67
N SER A 303 9.41 -18.33 -16.06
CA SER A 303 10.32 -18.66 -17.15
C SER A 303 9.92 -19.96 -17.83
N LYS A 304 10.23 -20.09 -19.13
CA LYS A 304 10.07 -21.34 -19.87
C LYS A 304 11.11 -22.39 -19.49
N THR A 305 12.26 -21.98 -18.96
CA THR A 305 13.42 -22.86 -18.74
C THR A 305 13.87 -22.97 -17.28
N ARG A 306 13.45 -22.05 -16.42
CA ARG A 306 13.84 -22.01 -14.99
C ARG A 306 12.63 -22.18 -14.09
N HIS A 307 12.87 -22.75 -12.90
CA HIS A 307 11.87 -22.74 -11.83
C HIS A 307 11.63 -21.30 -11.32
N ASN A 308 10.44 -21.04 -10.76
CA ASN A 308 10.06 -19.70 -10.30
C ASN A 308 11.02 -19.11 -9.25
N ASN A 309 11.65 -19.94 -8.41
CA ASN A 309 12.61 -19.52 -7.40
C ASN A 309 14.04 -19.26 -7.96
N GLU A 310 14.31 -19.63 -9.21
CA GLU A 310 15.61 -19.48 -9.87
C GLU A 310 15.59 -18.37 -10.94
N SER A 311 14.40 -18.01 -11.43
CA SER A 311 14.18 -16.97 -12.43
C SER A 311 14.14 -15.57 -11.82
N ASN A 312 14.49 -14.54 -12.60
CA ASN A 312 14.20 -13.14 -12.26
C ASN A 312 12.71 -12.77 -12.39
N CYS A 313 11.91 -13.63 -13.02
CA CYS A 313 10.46 -13.46 -13.20
C CYS A 313 10.08 -12.17 -13.93
N ASN A 314 10.90 -11.71 -14.88
CA ASN A 314 10.66 -10.47 -15.64
C ASN A 314 9.59 -10.62 -16.73
N SER A 315 9.20 -11.85 -17.07
CA SER A 315 8.27 -12.17 -18.18
C SER A 315 7.25 -13.23 -17.75
N ALA A 316 6.69 -13.01 -16.56
CA ALA A 316 5.69 -13.85 -15.97
C ALA A 316 4.41 -13.93 -16.82
N HIS A 317 3.77 -15.10 -16.79
CA HIS A 317 2.48 -15.36 -17.42
C HIS A 317 1.75 -16.46 -16.64
N TRP A 318 0.46 -16.65 -16.91
CA TRP A 318 -0.30 -17.76 -16.33
C TRP A 318 0.22 -19.11 -16.82
N ARG A 319 0.30 -20.09 -15.92
CA ARG A 319 0.52 -21.50 -16.33
C ARG A 319 -0.66 -22.07 -17.09
N ASN A 320 -1.87 -21.66 -16.70
CA ASN A 320 -3.10 -22.06 -17.36
C ASN A 320 -3.55 -20.95 -18.32
N SER A 321 -3.36 -21.15 -19.63
CA SER A 321 -3.71 -20.15 -20.65
C SER A 321 -5.20 -19.81 -20.72
N SER A 322 -6.10 -20.62 -20.15
CA SER A 322 -7.52 -20.24 -20.03
C SER A 322 -7.74 -19.03 -19.12
N TRP A 323 -6.77 -18.69 -18.28
CA TRP A 323 -6.79 -17.53 -17.38
C TRP A 323 -6.31 -16.23 -18.01
N ASP A 324 -5.87 -16.27 -19.29
CA ASP A 324 -5.66 -15.05 -20.08
C ASP A 324 -6.97 -14.24 -20.16
N ASP A 325 -8.13 -14.92 -20.16
CA ASP A 325 -9.38 -14.31 -19.69
C ASP A 325 -9.49 -14.50 -18.18
N TYR A 326 -9.16 -13.42 -17.46
CA TYR A 326 -9.12 -13.38 -15.99
C TYR A 326 -10.45 -13.82 -15.33
N ARG A 327 -11.57 -13.77 -16.07
CA ARG A 327 -12.90 -14.22 -15.61
C ARG A 327 -12.98 -15.73 -15.38
N ASN A 328 -12.08 -16.51 -15.98
CA ASN A 328 -12.00 -17.96 -15.77
C ASN A 328 -11.17 -18.34 -14.54
N ILE A 329 -10.57 -17.36 -13.84
CA ILE A 329 -9.75 -17.62 -12.66
C ILE A 329 -10.65 -18.05 -11.49
N PRO A 330 -10.40 -19.22 -10.87
CA PRO A 330 -11.20 -19.68 -9.75
C PRO A 330 -11.18 -18.74 -8.55
N GLY A 331 -12.36 -18.44 -8.00
CA GLY A 331 -12.52 -17.62 -6.80
C GLY A 331 -12.23 -16.14 -7.03
N ILE A 332 -12.22 -15.66 -8.27
CA ILE A 332 -12.13 -14.24 -8.56
C ILE A 332 -13.44 -13.52 -8.18
N ASN A 333 -13.34 -12.40 -7.46
CA ASN A 333 -14.48 -11.59 -7.09
C ASN A 333 -14.78 -10.55 -8.18
N LEU A 334 -15.87 -10.76 -8.92
CA LEU A 334 -16.36 -9.82 -9.94
C LEU A 334 -17.65 -9.09 -9.52
N GLU A 335 -18.18 -9.39 -8.34
CA GLU A 335 -19.49 -8.89 -7.90
C GLU A 335 -19.38 -7.66 -7.00
N ASN A 336 -18.47 -7.70 -6.02
CA ASN A 336 -18.29 -6.68 -5.00
C ASN A 336 -16.84 -6.62 -4.47
N PRO A 337 -15.82 -6.55 -5.36
CA PRO A 337 -14.44 -6.42 -4.94
C PRO A 337 -14.22 -5.12 -4.18
N VAL A 338 -13.37 -5.16 -3.16
CA VAL A 338 -12.95 -3.96 -2.44
C VAL A 338 -12.16 -3.02 -3.36
N ARG A 339 -12.34 -1.70 -3.18
CA ARG A 339 -11.59 -0.68 -3.91
C ARG A 339 -10.49 -0.09 -3.04
N LYS A 340 -9.29 0.00 -3.58
CA LYS A 340 -8.08 0.50 -2.90
C LYS A 340 -7.23 1.33 -3.86
N ASP A 341 -6.30 2.09 -3.33
CA ASP A 341 -5.23 2.72 -4.12
C ASP A 341 -3.83 2.25 -3.69
N SER A 342 -3.74 1.53 -2.57
CA SER A 342 -2.52 0.95 -2.04
C SER A 342 -2.82 -0.49 -1.61
N ILE A 343 -2.01 -1.47 -2.02
CA ILE A 343 -2.24 -2.89 -1.72
C ILE A 343 -0.93 -3.63 -1.47
N VAL A 344 -0.89 -4.48 -0.44
CA VAL A 344 0.24 -5.38 -0.22
C VAL A 344 0.27 -6.49 -1.27
N VAL A 345 1.38 -6.61 -1.99
CA VAL A 345 1.69 -7.76 -2.84
C VAL A 345 2.50 -8.75 -2.00
N PRO A 346 1.92 -9.93 -1.67
CA PRO A 346 2.59 -10.90 -0.81
C PRO A 346 3.77 -11.53 -1.54
N TYR A 347 4.91 -11.63 -0.86
CA TYR A 347 6.02 -12.43 -1.39
C TYR A 347 5.55 -13.86 -1.69
N GLY A 348 6.02 -14.46 -2.79
CA GLY A 348 5.60 -15.80 -3.22
C GLY A 348 4.16 -15.91 -3.74
N GLY A 349 3.43 -14.79 -3.86
CA GLY A 349 2.03 -14.74 -4.28
C GLY A 349 1.76 -13.62 -5.29
N TYR A 350 0.48 -13.27 -5.45
CA TYR A 350 0.05 -12.22 -6.37
C TYR A 350 -1.25 -11.54 -5.94
N VAL A 351 -1.50 -10.38 -6.54
CA VAL A 351 -2.77 -9.65 -6.47
C VAL A 351 -3.26 -9.35 -7.88
N ILE A 352 -4.53 -9.62 -8.16
CA ILE A 352 -5.19 -9.23 -9.41
C ILE A 352 -5.98 -7.96 -9.12
N ILE A 353 -5.62 -6.87 -9.79
CA ILE A 353 -6.33 -5.59 -9.70
C ILE A 353 -6.93 -5.20 -11.05
N ARG A 354 -8.01 -4.42 -11.02
CA ARG A 354 -8.65 -3.87 -12.20
C ARG A 354 -8.87 -2.37 -12.08
N ILE A 355 -8.54 -1.65 -13.14
CA ILE A 355 -8.91 -0.25 -13.37
C ILE A 355 -9.63 -0.08 -14.70
N GLU A 356 -10.24 1.09 -14.89
CA GLU A 356 -10.63 1.56 -16.21
C GLU A 356 -9.75 2.73 -16.60
N ALA A 357 -9.15 2.68 -17.79
CA ALA A 357 -8.26 3.73 -18.29
C ALA A 357 -9.08 4.94 -18.80
N ARG A 358 -9.64 5.74 -17.90
CA ARG A 358 -10.44 6.96 -18.21
C ARG A 358 -9.92 8.26 -17.61
N ASN A 359 -8.71 8.30 -17.08
CA ASN A 359 -8.09 9.47 -16.47
C ASN A 359 -6.83 9.95 -17.22
N PRO A 360 -6.97 10.69 -18.34
CA PRO A 360 -5.83 11.07 -19.18
C PRO A 360 -4.67 11.72 -18.42
N GLY A 361 -3.47 11.16 -18.55
CA GLY A 361 -2.29 11.64 -17.85
C GLY A 361 -1.11 10.69 -17.86
N VAL A 362 -0.07 11.07 -17.10
CA VAL A 362 1.04 10.18 -16.75
C VAL A 362 0.99 9.96 -15.25
N TRP A 363 0.64 8.75 -14.85
CA TRP A 363 0.51 8.36 -13.44
C TRP A 363 1.70 7.54 -12.98
N PHE A 364 1.89 7.47 -11.67
CA PHE A 364 2.98 6.72 -11.07
C PHE A 364 2.45 5.48 -10.37
N MET A 365 3.11 4.33 -10.56
CA MET A 365 2.87 3.12 -9.79
C MET A 365 4.20 2.69 -9.18
N HIS A 366 4.23 2.49 -7.87
CA HIS A 366 5.47 2.18 -7.17
C HIS A 366 5.24 1.42 -5.87
N CYS A 367 6.31 0.80 -5.36
CA CYS A 367 6.30 0.35 -3.98
C CYS A 367 6.28 1.56 -3.03
N HIS A 368 5.43 1.55 -2.03
CA HIS A 368 5.32 2.61 -1.02
C HIS A 368 6.26 2.39 0.18
N ILE A 369 7.22 1.49 0.04
CA ILE A 369 8.44 1.51 0.85
C ILE A 369 9.41 2.48 0.15
N ASP A 370 9.65 3.64 0.76
CA ASP A 370 10.38 4.75 0.16
C ASP A 370 11.74 4.33 -0.41
N GLN A 371 12.45 3.48 0.32
CA GLN A 371 13.75 2.97 -0.14
C GLN A 371 13.60 2.19 -1.45
N HIS A 372 12.63 1.29 -1.55
CA HIS A 372 12.42 0.48 -2.76
C HIS A 372 11.99 1.35 -3.94
N MET A 373 11.11 2.34 -3.70
CA MET A 373 10.73 3.34 -4.71
C MET A 373 11.94 4.07 -5.26
N VAL A 374 12.78 4.63 -4.36
CA VAL A 374 13.94 5.44 -4.74
C VAL A 374 14.99 4.60 -5.46
N GLU A 375 15.16 3.33 -5.06
CA GLU A 375 16.11 2.38 -5.68
C GLU A 375 15.66 1.87 -7.05
N GLY A 376 14.37 1.98 -7.40
CA GLY A 376 13.89 1.74 -8.76
C GLY A 376 12.64 0.87 -8.91
N MET A 377 11.97 0.47 -7.82
CA MET A 377 10.70 -0.27 -7.89
C MET A 377 9.52 0.66 -8.17
N ALA A 378 9.52 1.20 -9.39
CA ALA A 378 8.50 2.10 -9.89
C ALA A 378 8.34 2.00 -11.41
N LEU A 379 7.21 2.48 -11.91
CA LEU A 379 6.95 2.70 -13.33
C LEU A 379 5.96 3.85 -13.53
N MET A 380 5.92 4.37 -14.75
CA MET A 380 4.87 5.31 -15.16
C MET A 380 3.75 4.57 -15.90
N LEU A 381 2.52 5.01 -15.70
CA LEU A 381 1.36 4.63 -16.50
C LEU A 381 1.07 5.80 -17.44
N ASN A 382 1.35 5.62 -18.73
CA ASN A 382 0.96 6.59 -19.75
C ASN A 382 -0.46 6.28 -20.21
N GLU A 383 -1.41 7.05 -19.71
CA GLU A 383 -2.81 6.89 -20.01
C GLU A 383 -3.25 8.00 -20.97
N SER A 384 -2.94 7.80 -22.25
CA SER A 384 -3.32 8.75 -23.31
C SER A 384 -2.95 10.21 -22.98
N PHE A 385 -1.70 10.43 -22.53
CA PHE A 385 -1.23 11.75 -22.08
C PHE A 385 -1.47 12.84 -23.13
N GLU A 386 -1.48 12.50 -24.42
CA GLU A 386 -1.74 13.39 -25.54
C GLU A 386 -3.11 14.10 -25.45
N ASN A 387 -4.05 13.53 -24.69
CA ASN A 387 -5.37 14.10 -24.42
C ASN A 387 -5.41 14.99 -23.16
N THR A 388 -4.29 15.14 -22.46
CA THR A 388 -4.18 15.94 -21.22
C THR A 388 -4.07 17.43 -21.54
N LYS A 389 -4.82 18.25 -20.80
CA LYS A 389 -4.71 19.72 -20.88
C LYS A 389 -3.89 20.23 -19.71
N ILE A 390 -2.65 20.64 -19.98
CA ILE A 390 -1.76 21.22 -18.98
C ILE A 390 -2.12 22.71 -18.80
N PRO A 391 -2.39 23.19 -17.57
CA PRO A 391 -2.65 24.60 -17.34
C PRO A 391 -1.50 25.50 -17.82
N ASN A 392 -1.83 26.72 -18.27
CA ASN A 392 -0.81 27.71 -18.60
C ASN A 392 0.01 28.07 -17.36
N GLY A 393 1.32 28.23 -17.53
CA GLY A 393 2.23 28.65 -16.45
C GLY A 393 2.71 27.53 -15.52
N VAL A 394 2.38 26.26 -15.82
CA VAL A 394 3.02 25.13 -15.12
C VAL A 394 4.53 25.16 -15.41
N PRO A 395 5.40 25.20 -14.38
CA PRO A 395 6.84 25.28 -14.58
C PRO A 395 7.37 24.05 -15.33
N THR A 396 8.27 24.28 -16.28
CA THR A 396 9.07 23.24 -16.92
C THR A 396 10.45 23.18 -16.30
N CYS A 397 11.14 22.04 -16.38
CA CYS A 397 12.56 22.01 -16.07
C CYS A 397 13.28 23.00 -17.01
N ARG A 398 14.22 23.76 -16.45
CA ARG A 398 14.90 24.91 -17.09
C ARG A 398 14.08 26.21 -17.16
N SER A 399 12.79 26.22 -16.82
CA SER A 399 12.02 27.48 -16.66
C SER A 399 12.42 28.30 -15.41
N PHE A 400 13.11 27.67 -14.45
CA PHE A 400 13.62 28.36 -13.26
C PHE A 400 14.78 29.34 -13.54
N PHE A 401 15.32 29.36 -14.76
CA PHE A 401 16.34 30.33 -15.14
C PHE A 401 15.71 31.60 -15.74
N ASN A 402 15.71 32.67 -14.92
CA ASN A 402 15.53 34.08 -15.28
C ASN A 402 14.13 34.55 -15.74
N GLU A 403 13.19 34.66 -14.81
CA GLU A 403 12.34 35.86 -14.78
C GLU A 403 13.00 36.91 -13.88
N LYS A 404 13.72 37.83 -14.54
CA LYS A 404 14.48 38.96 -13.99
C LYS A 404 15.92 38.61 -13.59
N SER A 405 16.84 39.08 -14.43
CA SER A 405 17.95 39.89 -13.97
C SER A 405 17.45 40.95 -12.97
N VAL A 406 17.28 40.56 -11.71
CA VAL A 406 17.32 41.51 -10.61
C VAL A 406 18.73 42.09 -10.68
N LYS A 407 18.85 43.37 -11.03
CA LYS A 407 20.06 44.14 -10.82
C LYS A 407 20.36 44.06 -9.33
N THR A 408 21.21 43.12 -8.92
CA THR A 408 21.78 43.09 -7.59
C THR A 408 22.85 44.18 -7.53
N GLU A 409 22.44 45.37 -7.12
CA GLU A 409 23.33 46.16 -6.28
C GLU A 409 23.11 45.71 -4.83
N SER A 410 24.25 45.53 -4.14
CA SER A 410 24.43 45.20 -2.73
C SER A 410 24.34 43.71 -2.31
N SER A 411 25.49 43.26 -1.85
CA SER A 411 25.79 42.07 -1.06
C SER A 411 25.02 42.07 0.27
N GLY A 412 24.35 40.96 0.58
CA GLY A 412 23.78 40.70 1.90
C GLY A 412 23.56 39.20 2.13
N ILE A 413 23.95 38.72 3.30
CA ILE A 413 23.68 37.36 3.78
C ILE A 413 22.21 37.31 4.26
N ILE A 414 21.44 36.34 3.77
CA ILE A 414 20.09 36.06 4.27
C ILE A 414 20.20 34.97 5.34
N MET A 415 19.94 35.34 6.61
CA MET A 415 19.59 34.40 7.68
C MET A 415 18.09 34.51 7.94
N PHE A 416 17.41 33.37 8.03
CA PHE A 416 16.04 33.30 8.51
C PHE A 416 16.05 32.98 10.01
N TYR A 417 15.48 33.89 10.82
CA TYR A 417 15.11 33.66 12.21
C TYR A 417 13.62 33.90 12.34
N TYR A 418 12.88 32.93 12.87
CA TYR A 418 11.44 33.01 13.12
C TYR A 418 11.24 33.23 14.62
N THR A 419 10.72 34.39 15.00
CA THR A 419 10.17 34.63 16.34
C THR A 419 8.69 34.31 16.34
N HIS A 420 8.28 33.36 17.19
CA HIS A 420 6.91 33.28 17.66
C HIS A 420 6.77 34.22 18.85
N GLU A 421 5.84 35.17 18.78
CA GLU A 421 5.25 35.80 19.96
C GLU A 421 3.83 36.27 19.63
N PRO A 422 2.94 36.36 20.62
CA PRO A 422 2.75 35.47 21.77
C PRO A 422 1.42 34.71 21.71
#